data_AF-A0AA38G526-F1
#
_entry.id   AF-A0AA38G526-F1
#
_cell.length_a   1.000
_cell.length_b   1.000
_cell.length_c   1.000
_cell.angle_alpha   90.00
_cell.angle_beta   90.00
_cell.angle_gamma   90.00
#
_symmetry.space_group_name_H-M   'P 1'
#
loop_
_entity.id
_entity.type
_entity.pdbx_description
1 polymer ?
#
loop_
_entity_poly.entity_id
_entity_poly.type
_entity_poly.pdbx_seq_one_letter_code
_entity_poly.pdbx_strand_id
1 'polypeptide(L)'
;NQISSRMELFKQTLHDHQCLQLSVNDYERVCRIPKRKGANFRDLGGVIIHANNSCPVIDTLVERTFLPSGKPLVPDHVISYCRGHGASRPYGRLWWDETVPTVITMVEPYNQESKSMEFIIKSERRISQKKEIT
;
A
#
# COMPACT_ATOMS: atom_id res chain seq x y z
N ASN A 1 28.26 -34.78 29.14
CA ASN A 1 27.93 -34.55 27.71
C ASN A 1 26.45 -34.36 27.39
N GLN A 2 25.57 -34.03 28.34
CA GLN A 2 24.14 -33.78 28.05
C GLN A 2 23.72 -32.29 28.02
N ILE A 3 24.60 -31.37 28.43
CA ILE A 3 24.30 -29.93 28.44
C ILE A 3 24.58 -29.30 27.06
N SER A 4 25.48 -29.91 26.28
CA SER A 4 25.89 -29.43 24.95
C SER A 4 24.82 -29.64 23.86
N SER A 5 23.80 -30.47 24.07
CA SER A 5 22.70 -30.69 23.13
C SER A 5 21.50 -29.76 23.37
N ARG A 6 21.44 -29.05 24.51
CA ARG A 6 20.37 -28.08 24.81
C ARG A 6 20.64 -26.68 24.25
N MET A 7 21.84 -26.46 23.72
CA MET A 7 22.19 -25.32 22.87
C MET A 7 21.98 -25.65 21.38
N GLU A 8 21.11 -26.62 21.05
CA GLU A 8 20.57 -26.70 19.70
C GLU A 8 19.94 -25.35 19.36
N LEU A 9 20.49 -24.77 18.29
CA LEU A 9 20.11 -23.53 17.66
C LEU A 9 18.65 -23.18 17.94
N PHE A 10 18.41 -22.17 18.79
CA PHE A 10 17.22 -21.35 18.63
C PHE A 10 17.32 -20.72 17.24
N LYS A 11 16.88 -21.47 16.23
CA LYS A 11 16.66 -20.98 14.88
C LYS A 11 15.62 -19.88 15.07
N GLN A 12 16.08 -18.65 15.11
CA GLN A 12 15.25 -17.47 15.34
C GLN A 12 14.13 -17.51 14.30
N THR A 13 12.95 -17.91 14.75
CA THR A 13 11.81 -18.18 13.87
C THR A 13 10.98 -16.91 13.85
N LEU A 14 10.75 -16.38 12.65
CA LEU A 14 9.94 -15.19 12.44
C LEU A 14 8.47 -15.62 12.36
N HIS A 15 7.73 -15.35 13.42
CA HIS A 15 6.30 -15.61 13.51
C HIS A 15 5.50 -14.43 12.96
N ASP A 16 4.31 -14.71 12.42
CA ASP A 16 3.29 -13.73 12.04
C ASP A 16 3.75 -12.63 11.09
N HIS A 17 4.81 -12.88 10.32
CA HIS A 17 5.26 -11.99 9.26
C HIS A 17 4.40 -12.19 8.00
N GLN A 18 3.11 -11.93 8.17
CA GLN A 18 2.10 -11.99 7.15
C GLN A 18 1.36 -10.65 7.10
N CYS A 19 0.86 -10.31 5.94
CA CYS A 19 0.23 -9.03 5.68
C CYS A 19 -1.18 -9.26 5.14
N LEU A 20 -2.01 -8.21 5.20
CA LEU A 20 -3.35 -8.27 4.63
C LEU A 20 -3.25 -8.61 3.13
N GLN A 21 -3.95 -9.66 2.74
CA GLN A 21 -4.12 -10.05 1.35
C GLN A 21 -5.05 -9.06 0.66
N LEU A 22 -4.47 -8.17 -0.16
CA LEU A 22 -5.23 -7.16 -0.88
C LEU A 22 -6.02 -7.79 -2.03
N SER A 23 -7.15 -7.16 -2.38
CA SER A 23 -7.83 -7.49 -3.63
C SER A 23 -6.90 -7.24 -4.82
N VAL A 24 -7.09 -7.98 -5.93
CA VAL A 24 -6.27 -7.81 -7.15
C VAL A 24 -6.20 -6.35 -7.58
N ASN A 25 -7.33 -5.63 -7.50
CA ASN A 25 -7.40 -4.22 -7.88
C ASN A 25 -6.62 -3.31 -6.92
N ASP A 26 -6.68 -3.57 -5.61
CA ASP A 26 -5.98 -2.74 -4.63
C ASP A 26 -4.48 -3.02 -4.62
N TYR A 27 -4.09 -4.28 -4.79
CA TYR A 27 -2.69 -4.64 -5.02
C TYR A 27 -2.13 -3.88 -6.22
N GLU A 28 -2.85 -3.91 -7.34
CA GLU A 28 -2.49 -3.20 -8.57
C GLU A 28 -2.37 -1.68 -8.40
N ARG A 29 -3.24 -1.07 -7.58
CA ARG A 29 -3.16 0.36 -7.24
C ARG A 29 -1.92 0.66 -6.42
N VAL A 30 -1.70 -0.09 -5.33
CA VAL A 30 -0.57 0.15 -4.44
C VAL A 30 0.77 -0.09 -5.15
N CYS A 31 0.83 -1.04 -6.09
CA CYS A 31 2.01 -1.25 -6.94
C CYS A 31 2.35 -0.04 -7.83
N ARG A 32 1.35 0.75 -8.26
CA ARG A 32 1.55 1.93 -9.09
C ARG A 32 1.94 3.19 -8.29
N ILE A 33 1.79 3.17 -6.96
CA ILE A 33 2.18 4.30 -6.10
C ILE A 33 3.72 4.44 -6.09
N PRO A 34 4.24 5.65 -6.38
CA PRO A 34 5.68 5.91 -6.36
C PRO A 34 6.36 5.47 -5.06
N LYS A 35 7.63 5.05 -5.16
CA LYS A 35 8.44 4.62 -4.01
C LYS A 35 9.27 5.78 -3.47
N ARG A 36 8.57 6.81 -2.98
CA ARG A 36 9.17 7.98 -2.35
C ARG A 36 8.36 8.40 -1.13
N LYS A 37 9.00 9.18 -0.25
CA LYS A 37 8.34 9.78 0.91
C LYS A 37 7.13 10.61 0.47
N GLY A 38 6.03 10.49 1.21
CA GLY A 38 4.79 11.23 0.98
C GLY A 38 3.98 10.78 -0.24
N ALA A 39 4.40 9.71 -0.94
CA ALA A 39 3.67 9.22 -2.10
C ALA A 39 2.28 8.70 -1.72
N ASN A 40 1.27 9.04 -2.51
CA ASN A 40 -0.13 8.68 -2.28
C ASN A 40 -0.92 8.62 -3.60
N PHE A 41 -2.24 8.40 -3.51
CA PHE A 41 -3.10 8.28 -4.70
C PHE A 41 -3.09 9.49 -5.63
N ARG A 42 -2.73 10.68 -5.14
CA ARG A 42 -2.63 11.92 -5.95
C ARG A 42 -1.47 11.87 -6.94
N ASP A 43 -0.50 11.00 -6.71
CA ASP A 43 0.62 10.79 -7.65
C ASP A 43 0.26 9.82 -8.78
N LEU A 44 -0.96 9.27 -8.77
CA LEU A 44 -1.51 8.49 -9.87
C LEU A 44 -2.03 9.42 -10.97
N GLY A 45 -1.89 9.01 -12.23
CA GLY A 45 -2.34 9.81 -13.38
C GLY A 45 -3.85 10.07 -13.38
N GLY A 46 -4.25 11.24 -13.89
CA GLY A 46 -5.67 11.64 -14.03
C GLY A 46 -6.27 12.36 -12.81
N VAL A 47 -5.45 12.76 -11.84
CA VAL A 47 -5.88 13.53 -10.66
C VAL A 47 -5.30 14.94 -10.70
N ILE A 48 -6.15 15.97 -10.71
CA ILE A 48 -5.75 17.37 -10.52
C ILE A 48 -5.90 17.75 -9.05
N ILE A 49 -4.90 18.44 -8.50
CA ILE A 49 -5.00 19.13 -7.23
C ILE A 49 -5.14 20.63 -7.52
N HIS A 50 -6.24 21.25 -7.11
CA HIS A 50 -6.39 22.69 -7.25
C HIS A 50 -5.42 23.44 -6.33
N ALA A 51 -5.03 24.67 -6.72
CA ALA A 51 -4.01 25.50 -6.04
C ALA A 51 -4.24 25.70 -4.53
N ASN A 52 -5.49 25.60 -4.06
CA ASN A 52 -5.83 25.73 -2.64
C ASN A 52 -5.65 24.41 -1.84
N ASN A 53 -5.00 23.40 -2.42
CA ASN A 53 -4.87 22.05 -1.85
C ASN A 53 -6.23 21.40 -1.50
N SER A 54 -7.31 21.98 -2.05
CA SER A 54 -8.70 21.59 -1.88
C SER A 54 -9.02 20.49 -2.87
N CYS A 55 -9.68 19.42 -2.38
CA CYS A 55 -10.27 18.31 -3.12
C CYS A 55 -9.56 17.92 -4.43
N PRO A 56 -8.89 16.76 -4.50
CA PRO A 56 -8.52 16.21 -5.79
C PRO A 56 -9.78 16.09 -6.65
N VAL A 57 -9.70 16.51 -7.90
CA VAL A 57 -10.75 16.35 -8.90
C VAL A 57 -10.17 15.49 -10.02
N ILE A 58 -11.00 14.64 -10.63
CA ILE A 58 -10.58 13.92 -11.84
C ILE A 58 -10.39 14.95 -12.94
N ASP A 59 -9.25 14.91 -13.60
CA ASP A 59 -9.04 15.72 -14.78
C ASP A 59 -10.07 15.36 -15.85
N THR A 60 -10.93 16.29 -16.25
CA THR A 60 -11.88 16.07 -17.35
C THR A 60 -11.21 16.16 -18.72
N LEU A 61 -9.99 16.68 -18.82
CA LEU A 61 -9.22 16.79 -20.06
C LEU A 61 -8.31 15.58 -20.30
N VAL A 62 -7.96 14.83 -19.25
CA VAL A 62 -7.13 13.63 -19.36
C VAL A 62 -8.01 12.39 -19.20
N GLU A 63 -7.89 11.46 -20.15
CA GLU A 63 -8.62 10.20 -20.09
C GLU A 63 -8.28 9.43 -18.80
N ARG A 64 -9.32 8.94 -18.13
CA ARG A 64 -9.18 8.22 -16.87
C ARG A 64 -8.42 6.92 -17.10
N THR A 65 -7.37 6.68 -16.32
CA THR A 65 -6.67 5.39 -16.36
C THR A 65 -7.52 4.30 -15.70
N PHE A 66 -7.69 3.17 -16.39
CA PHE A 66 -8.39 2.00 -15.89
C PHE A 66 -7.44 0.85 -15.57
N LEU A 67 -7.86 0.02 -14.62
CA LEU A 67 -7.24 -1.27 -14.34
C LEU A 67 -7.66 -2.29 -15.41
N PRO A 68 -6.94 -3.40 -15.59
CA PRO A 68 -7.34 -4.50 -16.48
C PRO A 68 -8.72 -5.06 -16.17
N SER A 69 -9.21 -4.89 -14.94
CA SER A 69 -10.56 -5.27 -14.51
C SER A 69 -11.68 -4.33 -15.01
N GLY A 70 -11.34 -3.26 -15.73
CA GLY A 70 -12.28 -2.21 -16.14
C GLY A 70 -12.68 -1.24 -15.03
N LYS A 71 -12.16 -1.42 -13.80
CA LYS A 71 -12.36 -0.46 -12.71
C LYS A 71 -11.39 0.72 -12.85
N PRO A 72 -11.77 1.92 -12.42
CA PRO A 72 -10.86 3.05 -12.47
C PRO A 72 -9.65 2.84 -11.55
N LEU A 73 -8.49 3.35 -11.98
CA LEU A 73 -7.25 3.29 -11.22
C LEU A 73 -7.41 4.02 -9.88
N VAL A 74 -7.90 5.26 -9.92
CA VAL A 74 -8.28 6.03 -8.73
C VAL A 74 -9.78 5.85 -8.51
N PRO A 75 -10.24 5.27 -7.39
CA PRO A 75 -11.67 5.11 -7.13
C PRO A 75 -12.40 6.44 -6.87
N ASP A 76 -13.67 6.55 -7.27
CA ASP A 76 -14.48 7.77 -7.06
C ASP A 76 -14.69 8.10 -5.58
N HIS A 77 -14.86 7.07 -4.74
CA HIS A 77 -15.06 7.27 -3.30
C HIS A 77 -13.85 7.92 -2.62
N VAL A 78 -12.63 7.66 -3.11
CA VAL A 78 -11.41 8.28 -2.60
C VAL A 78 -11.44 9.79 -2.84
N ILE A 79 -11.98 10.21 -3.98
CA ILE A 79 -12.07 11.61 -4.41
C ILE A 79 -13.14 12.34 -3.60
N SER A 80 -14.32 11.74 -3.44
CA SER A 80 -15.41 12.34 -2.63
C SER A 80 -15.05 12.48 -1.16
N TYR A 81 -14.25 11.56 -0.63
CA TYR A 81 -13.80 11.56 0.76
C TYR A 81 -12.85 12.73 1.09
N CYS A 82 -12.30 13.38 0.06
CA CYS A 82 -11.34 14.47 0.20
C CYS A 82 -11.96 15.87 0.37
N ARG A 83 -13.27 15.98 0.63
CA ARG A 83 -14.00 17.25 0.83
C ARG A 83 -13.63 18.04 2.09
N GLY A 84 -12.59 17.64 2.82
CA GLY A 84 -11.96 18.39 3.91
C GLY A 84 -10.44 18.36 3.80
N HIS A 85 -9.77 19.40 4.29
CA HIS A 85 -8.33 19.70 4.14
C HIS A 85 -7.30 18.61 4.58
N GLY A 86 -7.74 17.40 4.95
CA GLY A 86 -6.91 16.32 5.50
C GLY A 86 -6.64 15.13 4.57
N ALA A 87 -6.86 15.27 3.26
CA ALA A 87 -7.08 14.13 2.37
C ALA A 87 -5.86 13.69 1.52
N SER A 88 -4.68 13.62 2.13
CA SER A 88 -3.43 13.15 1.48
C SER A 88 -3.10 11.69 1.80
N ARG A 89 -4.07 10.92 2.31
CA ARG A 89 -3.80 9.69 3.07
C ARG A 89 -4.14 8.38 2.35
N PRO A 90 -5.20 8.29 1.52
CA PRO A 90 -5.49 7.06 0.79
C PRO A 90 -4.32 6.59 -0.08
N TYR A 91 -4.06 5.29 -0.06
CA TYR A 91 -2.92 4.64 -0.72
C TYR A 91 -1.57 5.28 -0.35
N GLY A 92 -1.48 5.90 0.83
CA GLY A 92 -0.29 6.57 1.32
C GLY A 92 0.82 5.59 1.71
N ARG A 93 2.03 5.85 1.23
CA ARG A 93 3.23 5.09 1.58
C ARG A 93 3.86 5.67 2.84
N LEU A 94 4.08 4.82 3.85
CA LEU A 94 4.91 5.15 5.00
C LEU A 94 6.39 5.08 4.60
N TRP A 95 7.21 6.00 5.10
CA TRP A 95 8.65 6.05 4.83
C TRP A 95 9.49 5.78 6.08
N TRP A 96 10.79 5.60 5.90
CA TRP A 96 11.74 5.21 6.96
C TRP A 96 11.86 6.22 8.11
N ASP A 97 11.56 7.50 7.85
CA ASP A 97 11.68 8.60 8.81
C ASP A 97 10.32 9.09 9.34
N GLU A 98 9.23 8.38 9.01
CA GLU A 98 7.88 8.70 9.47
C GLU A 98 7.46 7.75 10.60
N THR A 99 6.59 8.23 11.49
CA THR A 99 5.97 7.42 12.54
C THR A 99 4.50 7.17 12.23
N VAL A 100 3.99 6.05 12.73
CA VAL A 100 2.54 5.78 12.79
C VAL A 100 2.06 6.26 14.16
N PRO A 101 1.24 7.33 14.24
CA PRO A 101 0.85 7.89 15.52
C PRO A 101 -0.02 6.94 16.34
N THR A 102 -0.89 6.19 15.66
CA THR A 102 -1.78 5.18 16.25
C THR A 102 -1.83 3.97 15.34
N VAL A 103 -1.54 2.78 15.88
CA VAL A 103 -1.74 1.52 15.16
C VAL A 103 -3.21 1.14 15.25
N ILE A 104 -3.86 1.04 14.10
CA ILE A 104 -5.28 0.68 13.99
C ILE A 104 -5.43 -0.81 13.64
N THR A 105 -6.60 -1.37 13.94
CA THR A 105 -6.89 -2.79 13.71
C THR A 105 -7.20 -3.13 12.24
N MET A 106 -7.54 -2.11 11.43
CA MET A 106 -7.89 -2.29 10.01
C MET A 106 -6.84 -1.65 9.10
N VAL A 107 -6.22 -2.44 8.24
CA VAL A 107 -5.09 -2.00 7.38
C VAL A 107 -5.50 -1.76 5.92
N GLU A 108 -6.78 -1.47 5.67
CA GLU A 108 -7.30 -1.23 4.32
C GLU A 108 -6.66 0.02 3.69
N PRO A 109 -6.08 -0.05 2.48
CA PRO A 109 -5.23 1.01 1.94
C PRO A 109 -5.99 2.28 1.53
N TYR A 110 -7.31 2.22 1.35
CA TYR A 110 -8.12 3.38 0.99
C TYR A 110 -8.66 4.15 2.20
N ASN A 111 -8.42 3.67 3.43
CA ASN A 111 -8.85 4.34 4.65
C ASN A 111 -8.00 5.59 4.95
N GLN A 112 -8.53 6.54 5.73
CA GLN A 112 -7.89 7.81 6.05
C GLN A 112 -6.64 7.65 6.94
N GLU A 113 -6.63 6.63 7.79
CA GLU A 113 -5.61 6.48 8.83
C GLU A 113 -4.56 5.42 8.48
N SER A 114 -4.75 4.67 7.40
CA SER A 114 -3.85 3.61 6.99
C SER A 114 -2.75 4.15 6.07
N LYS A 115 -1.51 4.07 6.55
CA LYS A 115 -0.31 4.11 5.70
C LYS A 115 0.29 2.72 5.67
N SER A 116 0.75 2.29 4.50
CA SER A 116 1.38 0.98 4.33
C SER A 116 2.87 1.12 4.01
N MET A 117 3.72 0.34 4.70
CA MET A 117 5.12 0.16 4.30
C MET A 117 5.22 -0.87 3.17
N GLU A 118 6.22 -0.73 2.29
CA GLU A 118 6.48 -1.67 1.19
C GLU A 118 6.75 -3.12 1.67
N PHE A 119 7.12 -3.28 2.95
CA PHE A 119 7.27 -4.58 3.61
C PHE A 119 5.98 -5.42 3.52
N ILE A 120 4.82 -4.76 3.38
CA ILE A 120 3.49 -5.38 3.31
C ILE A 120 3.24 -6.13 1.99
N ILE A 121 3.97 -5.82 0.92
CA ILE A 121 3.57 -6.21 -0.46
C ILE A 121 4.53 -7.23 -1.09
N LYS A 122 5.73 -7.39 -0.55
CA LYS A 122 6.78 -8.23 -1.17
C LYS A 122 6.85 -9.68 -0.67
N SER A 123 6.00 -10.09 0.27
CA SER A 123 6.07 -11.46 0.81
C SER A 123 5.74 -12.54 -0.24
N GLU A 124 5.07 -12.22 -1.34
CA GLU A 124 4.58 -13.24 -2.29
C GLU A 124 5.47 -13.52 -3.51
N ARG A 125 6.56 -12.79 -3.75
CA ARG A 125 7.41 -13.06 -4.94
C ARG A 125 8.44 -14.17 -4.79
N ARG A 126 8.51 -14.86 -3.65
CA ARG A 126 9.50 -15.93 -3.43
C ARG A 126 8.98 -17.35 -3.68
N ILE A 127 7.69 -17.54 -3.92
CA ILE A 127 7.09 -18.89 -4.05
C ILE A 127 7.00 -19.35 -5.52
N SER A 128 6.81 -18.45 -6.49
CA SER A 128 6.67 -18.85 -7.91
C SER A 128 7.99 -19.18 -8.62
N GLN A 129 9.16 -18.81 -8.08
CA GLN A 129 10.45 -19.13 -8.74
C GLN A 129 11.03 -20.51 -8.37
N LYS A 130 10.33 -21.33 -7.57
CA LYS A 130 10.79 -22.67 -7.16
C LYS A 130 10.11 -23.84 -7.89
N LYS A 131 9.29 -23.59 -8.91
CA LYS A 131 8.56 -24.65 -9.65
C LYS A 131 9.08 -24.96 -11.06
N GLU A 132 10.17 -24.36 -11.52
CA GLU A 132 10.74 -24.60 -12.86
C GLU A 132 12.10 -25.33 -12.86
N ILE A 133 12.46 -26.01 -11.76
CA ILE A 133 13.68 -26.84 -11.73
C ILE A 133 13.31 -28.22 -11.16
N THR A 134 12.78 -29.09 -12.00
CA THR A 134 12.80 -30.55 -11.82
C THR A 134 12.71 -31.19 -13.20
#